data_AF-A0A0N1PCG1-F1
#
_entry.id   AF-A0A0N1PCG1-F1
#
_cell.length_a   1.000
_cell.length_b   1.000
_cell.length_c   1.000
_cell.angle_alpha   90.00
_cell.angle_beta   90.00
_cell.angle_gamma   90.00
#
_symmetry.space_group_name_H-M   'P 1'
#
loop_
_entity.id
_entity.type
_entity.pdbx_description
1 polymer ?
#
loop_
_entity_poly.entity_id
_entity_poly.type
_entity_poly.pdbx_seq_one_letter_code
_entity_poly.pdbx_strand_id
1 'polypeptide(L)'
;MQCYRTLLRAATTAAASAAATATGAAVTASPSPVNNGAVPPLASGGHAVGAAAAIARSAAFYSLYRRLLKAGEEGAMMQHCLTVHSLDDSVKYGLRLLRLHRGLTTVDAASRQTRWFHLIKRTRQGLARRYYAWSLFYLRLKLRSWNAMADALVYVLFIVVCVLLYEIYHTCRIGVDRAEERYRTLAIPIVQTFDALEAAQQRKRALRREMEDDIVRSR
;
A
#
# COMPACT_ATOMS: atom_id res chain seq x y z
N MET A 1 -2.31 -27.55 18.04
CA MET A 1 -3.50 -26.67 17.99
C MET A 1 -3.43 -25.43 18.88
N GLN A 2 -2.49 -25.30 19.84
CA GLN A 2 -2.38 -24.10 20.69
C GLN A 2 -1.49 -22.98 20.13
N CYS A 3 -0.49 -23.29 19.29
CA CYS A 3 0.44 -22.28 18.73
C CYS A 3 -0.16 -21.38 17.63
N TYR A 4 -1.21 -21.82 16.92
CA TYR A 4 -1.80 -21.02 15.83
C TYR A 4 -2.71 -19.90 16.36
N ARG A 5 -3.32 -20.10 17.54
CA ARG A 5 -4.19 -19.11 18.20
C ARG A 5 -3.43 -17.96 18.84
N THR A 6 -2.17 -18.18 19.24
CA THR A 6 -1.32 -17.12 19.81
C THR A 6 -0.78 -16.18 18.74
N LEU A 7 -0.46 -16.70 17.54
CA LEU A 7 0.00 -15.88 16.41
C LEU A 7 -1.11 -14.97 15.85
N LEU A 8 -2.34 -15.48 15.73
CA LEU A 8 -3.49 -14.67 15.30
C LEU A 8 -3.83 -13.54 16.29
N ARG A 9 -3.69 -13.78 17.61
CA ARG A 9 -3.88 -12.72 18.62
C ARG A 9 -2.80 -11.66 18.57
N ALA A 10 -1.54 -12.04 18.33
CA ALA A 10 -0.43 -11.09 18.20
C ALA A 10 -0.56 -10.20 16.95
N ALA A 11 -1.09 -10.73 15.84
CA ALA A 11 -1.34 -9.95 14.63
C ALA A 11 -2.47 -8.92 14.83
N THR A 12 -3.53 -9.27 15.57
CA THR A 12 -4.65 -8.35 15.83
C THR A 12 -4.30 -7.22 16.80
N THR A 13 -3.39 -7.42 17.76
CA THR A 13 -2.97 -6.36 18.68
C THR A 13 -1.99 -5.37 18.05
N ALA A 14 -1.18 -5.80 17.07
CA ALA A 14 -0.30 -4.92 16.31
C ALA A 14 -1.06 -3.98 15.34
N ALA A 15 -2.19 -4.44 14.79
CA ALA A 15 -3.04 -3.59 13.94
C ALA A 15 -3.77 -2.49 14.75
N ALA A 16 -4.11 -2.76 16.01
CA ALA A 16 -4.80 -1.79 16.88
C ALA A 16 -3.88 -0.67 17.40
N SER A 17 -2.58 -0.93 17.59
CA SER A 17 -1.61 0.09 18.03
C SER A 17 -1.13 1.01 16.92
N ALA A 18 -1.18 0.57 15.65
CA ALA A 18 -0.88 1.40 14.48
C ALA A 18 -2.01 2.39 14.14
N ALA A 19 -3.26 2.07 14.50
CA ALA A 19 -4.40 2.97 14.29
C ALA A 19 -4.48 4.10 15.34
N ALA A 20 -3.90 3.91 16.54
CA ALA A 20 -3.94 4.89 17.62
C ALA A 20 -2.87 5.99 17.53
N THR A 21 -1.83 5.82 16.70
CA THR A 21 -0.77 6.84 16.53
C THR A 21 -1.07 7.88 15.43
N ALA A 22 -2.15 7.70 14.65
CA ALA A 22 -2.51 8.62 13.57
C ALA A 22 -3.41 9.80 14.00
N THR A 23 -3.95 9.82 15.23
CA THR A 23 -4.88 10.85 15.71
C THR A 23 -4.28 11.82 16.75
N GLY A 24 -2.98 11.73 17.04
CA GLY A 24 -2.35 12.42 18.18
C GLY A 24 -1.39 13.58 17.88
N ALA A 25 -1.46 14.22 16.71
CA ALA A 25 -0.53 15.31 16.35
C ALA A 25 -1.26 16.59 15.90
N ALA A 26 -2.03 17.19 16.80
CA ALA A 26 -2.52 18.57 16.64
C ALA A 26 -2.71 19.26 18.00
N VAL A 27 -1.64 19.39 18.78
CA VAL A 27 -1.57 20.37 19.87
C VAL A 27 -0.20 21.02 19.82
N THR A 28 -0.10 22.15 19.11
CA THR A 28 0.93 23.16 19.36
C THR A 28 0.24 24.50 19.47
N ALA A 29 0.06 24.90 20.73
CA ALA A 29 -0.29 26.24 21.14
C ALA A 29 0.87 27.21 20.84
N SER A 30 0.55 28.44 20.44
CA SER A 30 1.38 29.63 20.65
C SER A 30 0.51 30.89 20.70
N PRO A 31 0.99 31.97 21.36
CA PRO A 31 0.16 32.81 22.21
C PRO A 31 -0.17 34.22 21.63
N SER A 32 -1.38 34.71 21.95
CA SER A 32 -1.82 36.11 22.24
C SER A 32 -1.61 37.26 21.21
N PRO A 33 -2.28 38.43 21.30
CA PRO A 33 -3.49 38.85 22.06
C PRO A 33 -4.59 39.56 21.23
N VAL A 34 -5.78 39.67 21.84
CA VAL A 34 -6.90 40.63 21.73
C VAL A 34 -6.80 41.77 20.68
N ASN A 35 -7.78 41.85 19.78
CA ASN A 35 -8.53 43.10 19.54
C ASN A 35 -9.95 42.85 19.02
N ASN A 36 -10.91 43.53 19.62
CA ASN A 36 -12.35 43.48 19.33
C ASN A 36 -12.69 44.29 18.07
N GLY A 37 -13.71 43.85 17.34
CA GLY A 37 -14.57 44.76 16.57
C GLY A 37 -14.91 44.32 15.15
N ALA A 38 -16.21 44.18 14.91
CA ALA A 38 -16.92 44.20 13.62
C ALA A 38 -16.88 42.94 12.74
N VAL A 39 -17.95 42.14 12.89
CA VAL A 39 -18.49 41.26 11.85
C VAL A 39 -19.11 42.12 10.73
N PRO A 40 -18.92 41.75 9.46
CA PRO A 40 -20.05 41.65 8.53
C PRO A 40 -20.07 40.28 7.80
N PRO A 41 -21.15 39.95 7.08
CA PRO A 41 -21.75 38.63 7.15
C PRO A 41 -21.12 37.59 6.21
N LEU A 42 -21.33 36.35 6.63
CA LEU A 42 -21.32 35.09 5.90
C LEU A 42 -21.47 35.26 4.37
N ALA A 43 -20.35 35.21 3.65
CA ALA A 43 -20.36 34.90 2.23
C ALA A 43 -19.89 33.45 2.06
N SER A 44 -20.77 32.64 1.47
CA SER A 44 -20.49 31.31 0.92
C SER A 44 -19.41 31.40 -0.18
N GLY A 45 -18.16 31.64 0.23
CA GLY A 45 -17.01 31.88 -0.66
C GLY A 45 -15.78 31.05 -0.30
N GLY A 46 -15.81 30.32 0.81
CA GLY A 46 -14.68 29.50 1.28
C GLY A 46 -14.24 28.42 0.27
N HIS A 47 -15.18 27.85 -0.48
CA HIS A 47 -14.86 26.86 -1.51
C HIS A 47 -14.25 27.47 -2.78
N ALA A 48 -14.67 28.67 -3.19
CA ALA A 48 -14.12 29.33 -4.38
C ALA A 48 -12.72 29.89 -4.12
N VAL A 49 -12.48 30.48 -2.93
CA VAL A 49 -11.16 30.97 -2.52
C VAL A 49 -10.20 29.80 -2.28
N GLY A 50 -10.69 28.71 -1.69
CA GLY A 50 -9.92 27.47 -1.51
C GLY A 50 -9.54 26.80 -2.84
N ALA A 51 -10.48 26.73 -3.79
CA ALA A 51 -10.22 26.19 -5.13
C ALA A 51 -9.24 27.06 -5.92
N ALA A 52 -9.40 28.39 -5.89
CA ALA A 52 -8.47 29.33 -6.51
C ALA A 52 -7.06 29.23 -5.90
N ALA A 53 -6.96 29.10 -4.57
CA ALA A 53 -5.69 28.90 -3.89
C ALA A 53 -5.05 27.55 -4.21
N ALA A 54 -5.84 26.48 -4.36
CA ALA A 54 -5.36 25.17 -4.78
C ALA A 54 -4.86 25.16 -6.24
N ILE A 55 -5.55 25.86 -7.14
CA ILE A 55 -5.13 26.05 -8.54
C ILE A 55 -3.84 26.90 -8.61
N ALA A 56 -3.75 27.98 -7.84
CA ALA A 56 -2.55 28.81 -7.78
C ALA A 56 -1.34 28.04 -7.20
N ARG A 57 -1.58 27.22 -6.17
CA ARG A 57 -0.55 26.32 -5.63
C ARG A 57 -0.08 25.36 -6.71
N SER A 58 -0.98 24.57 -7.29
CA SER A 58 -0.62 23.61 -8.34
C SER A 58 0.12 24.26 -9.52
N ALA A 59 -0.27 25.46 -9.95
CA ALA A 59 0.46 26.21 -10.97
C ALA A 59 1.89 26.58 -10.53
N ALA A 60 2.07 27.03 -9.28
CA ALA A 60 3.39 27.29 -8.71
C ALA A 60 4.26 26.02 -8.68
N PHE A 61 3.67 24.86 -8.36
CA PHE A 61 4.35 23.56 -8.42
C PHE A 61 4.76 23.17 -9.83
N TYR A 62 3.88 23.30 -10.83
CA TYR A 62 4.22 22.99 -12.22
C TYR A 62 5.37 23.87 -12.71
N SER A 63 5.38 25.15 -12.32
CA SER A 63 6.48 26.06 -12.63
C SER A 63 7.79 25.62 -11.98
N LEU A 64 7.74 25.12 -10.74
CA LEU A 64 8.88 24.59 -9.99
C LEU A 64 9.40 23.30 -10.61
N TYR A 65 8.49 22.38 -10.96
CA TYR A 65 8.76 21.12 -11.63
C TYR A 65 9.47 21.37 -12.97
N ARG A 66 8.96 22.31 -13.79
CA ARG A 66 9.58 22.69 -15.06
C ARG A 66 10.97 23.29 -14.89
N ARG A 67 11.21 24.05 -13.83
CA ARG A 67 12.55 24.61 -13.51
C ARG A 67 13.54 23.52 -13.09
N LEU A 68 13.09 22.54 -12.32
CA LEU A 68 13.90 21.38 -11.93
C LEU A 68 14.24 20.48 -13.13
N LEU A 69 13.28 20.25 -14.03
CA LEU A 69 13.54 19.51 -15.27
C LEU A 69 14.59 20.22 -16.13
N LYS A 70 14.50 21.55 -16.26
CA LYS A 70 15.51 22.36 -16.96
C LYS A 70 16.88 22.35 -16.28
N ALA A 71 16.93 22.14 -14.97
CA ALA A 71 18.19 21.99 -14.22
C ALA A 71 18.82 20.59 -14.38
N GLY A 72 18.19 19.69 -15.14
CA GLY A 72 18.70 18.35 -15.42
C GLY A 72 18.35 17.30 -14.36
N GLU A 73 17.28 17.51 -13.58
CA GLU A 73 16.80 16.51 -12.63
C GLU A 73 15.96 15.41 -13.31
N GLU A 74 15.97 14.21 -12.72
CA GLU A 74 15.23 13.04 -13.22
C GLU A 74 13.72 13.23 -13.08
N GLY A 75 13.03 13.46 -14.21
CA GLY A 75 11.58 13.70 -14.24
C GLY A 75 10.75 12.55 -13.67
N ALA A 76 11.19 11.30 -13.86
CA ALA A 76 10.53 10.11 -13.35
C ALA A 76 10.59 10.01 -11.82
N MET A 77 11.76 10.28 -11.22
CA MET A 77 11.92 10.31 -9.76
C MET A 77 11.01 11.37 -9.13
N MET A 78 10.91 12.54 -9.79
CA MET A 78 10.12 13.65 -9.29
C MET A 78 8.61 13.41 -9.41
N GLN A 79 8.16 12.70 -10.47
CA GLN A 79 6.77 12.24 -10.60
C GLN A 79 6.42 11.22 -9.52
N HIS A 80 7.33 10.30 -9.22
CA HIS A 80 7.10 9.29 -8.20
C HIS A 80 7.07 9.88 -6.77
N CYS A 81 7.86 10.92 -6.51
CA CYS A 81 7.74 11.65 -5.24
C CYS A 81 6.39 12.37 -5.08
N LEU A 82 5.73 12.77 -6.17
CA LEU A 82 4.40 13.40 -6.12
C LEU A 82 3.28 12.42 -5.76
N THR A 83 3.44 11.14 -6.06
CA THR A 83 2.44 10.11 -5.70
C THR A 83 2.60 9.64 -4.26
N VAL A 84 3.82 9.66 -3.72
CA VAL A 84 4.13 9.12 -2.39
C VAL A 84 4.06 10.19 -1.28
N HIS A 85 4.43 11.44 -1.55
CA HIS A 85 4.57 12.47 -0.50
C HIS A 85 3.48 13.54 -0.56
N SER A 86 3.24 14.18 0.59
CA SER A 86 2.39 15.37 0.67
C SER A 86 2.91 16.46 -0.27
N LEU A 87 1.97 17.21 -0.87
CA LEU A 87 2.30 18.27 -1.82
C LEU A 87 3.27 19.28 -1.19
N ASP A 88 3.05 19.67 0.07
CA ASP A 88 3.89 20.64 0.78
C ASP A 88 5.33 20.17 0.98
N ASP A 89 5.54 18.89 1.30
CA ASP A 89 6.89 18.35 1.46
C ASP A 89 7.61 18.30 0.11
N SER A 90 6.92 17.95 -0.97
CA SER A 90 7.47 18.02 -2.32
C SER A 90 7.91 19.44 -2.72
N VAL A 91 7.21 20.51 -2.31
CA VAL A 91 7.69 21.90 -2.51
C VAL A 91 9.00 22.11 -1.78
N LYS A 92 9.03 21.76 -0.49
CA LYS A 92 10.15 22.07 0.40
C LYS A 92 11.41 21.42 -0.15
N TYR A 93 11.30 20.16 -0.58
CA TYR A 93 12.38 19.45 -1.26
C TYR A 93 12.77 20.11 -2.58
N GLY A 94 11.81 20.42 -3.45
CA GLY A 94 12.07 21.07 -4.74
C GLY A 94 12.72 22.45 -4.63
N LEU A 95 12.32 23.26 -3.65
CA LEU A 95 12.94 24.57 -3.35
C LEU A 95 14.35 24.44 -2.78
N ARG A 96 14.59 23.41 -1.94
CA ARG A 96 15.92 23.13 -1.41
C ARG A 96 16.87 22.67 -2.51
N LEU A 97 16.37 21.84 -3.43
CA LEU A 97 17.08 21.36 -4.60
C LEU A 97 17.45 22.51 -5.56
N LEU A 98 16.48 23.40 -5.86
CA LEU A 98 16.73 24.62 -6.64
C LEU A 98 17.75 25.56 -5.98
N ARG A 99 17.71 25.70 -4.65
CA ARG A 99 18.70 26.51 -3.90
C ARG A 99 20.10 25.93 -4.02
N LEU A 100 20.25 24.61 -3.92
CA LEU A 100 21.54 23.93 -4.07
C LEU A 100 22.07 24.04 -5.50
N HIS A 101 21.22 23.85 -6.51
CA HIS A 101 21.58 24.06 -7.92
C HIS A 101 22.01 25.50 -8.19
N ARG A 102 21.25 26.47 -7.69
CA ARG A 102 21.62 27.88 -7.82
C ARG A 102 22.95 28.17 -7.13
N GLY A 103 23.18 27.62 -5.93
CA GLY A 103 24.47 27.70 -5.23
C GLY A 103 25.62 27.06 -6.03
N LEU A 104 25.38 25.94 -6.71
CA LEU A 104 26.40 25.30 -7.54
C LEU A 104 26.73 26.15 -8.78
N THR A 105 25.72 26.68 -9.48
CA THR A 105 25.91 27.53 -10.66
C THR A 105 26.60 28.85 -10.34
N THR A 106 26.32 29.47 -9.18
CA THR A 106 26.98 30.70 -8.75
C THR A 106 28.44 30.45 -8.38
N VAL A 107 28.73 29.33 -7.71
CA VAL A 107 30.11 28.92 -7.42
C VAL A 107 30.85 28.55 -8.71
N ASP A 108 30.21 27.88 -9.66
CA ASP A 108 30.78 27.56 -10.98
C ASP A 108 31.12 28.84 -11.75
N ALA A 109 30.20 29.80 -11.83
CA ALA A 109 30.44 31.11 -12.44
C ALA A 109 31.60 31.87 -11.76
N ALA A 110 31.60 31.93 -10.42
CA ALA A 110 32.65 32.60 -9.65
C ALA A 110 34.04 32.00 -9.86
N SER A 111 34.10 30.68 -10.04
CA SER A 111 35.36 29.98 -10.31
C SER A 111 35.87 30.10 -11.76
N ARG A 112 35.00 30.41 -12.73
CA ARG A 112 35.44 30.78 -14.10
C ARG A 112 36.09 32.16 -14.14
N GLN A 113 35.70 33.05 -13.24
CA GLN A 113 36.19 34.43 -13.19
C GLN A 113 37.49 34.57 -12.37
N THR A 114 37.85 33.58 -11.56
CA THR A 114 39.08 33.61 -10.76
C THR A 114 40.33 33.31 -11.57
N ARG A 115 41.29 34.24 -11.55
CA ARG A 115 42.65 34.07 -12.11
C ARG A 115 43.41 32.92 -11.46
N TRP A 116 44.24 32.25 -12.26
CA TRP A 116 44.98 31.02 -11.92
C TRP A 116 45.88 31.13 -10.67
N PHE A 117 46.38 32.34 -10.37
CA PHE A 117 47.33 32.60 -9.28
C PHE A 117 46.72 32.64 -7.86
N HIS A 118 45.39 32.60 -7.70
CA HIS A 118 44.77 32.51 -6.37
C HIS A 118 44.49 31.05 -5.97
N LEU A 119 45.55 30.29 -5.68
CA LEU A 119 45.48 28.88 -5.26
C LEU A 119 44.54 28.67 -4.04
N ILE A 120 44.63 29.54 -3.02
CA ILE A 120 43.79 29.46 -1.81
C ILE A 120 42.30 29.69 -2.14
N LYS A 121 41.99 30.64 -3.03
CA LYS A 121 40.59 30.85 -3.47
C LYS A 121 40.09 29.69 -4.30
N ARG A 122 40.96 29.08 -5.11
CA ARG A 122 40.63 27.92 -5.96
C ARG A 122 40.36 26.66 -5.16
N THR A 123 41.12 26.37 -4.10
CA THR A 123 40.86 25.23 -3.21
C THR A 123 39.56 25.42 -2.43
N ARG A 124 39.29 26.64 -1.93
CA ARG A 124 38.02 26.96 -1.26
C ARG A 124 36.82 26.82 -2.20
N GLN A 125 36.93 27.27 -3.44
CA GLN A 125 35.90 27.08 -4.47
C GLN A 125 35.72 25.60 -4.87
N GLY A 126 36.81 24.84 -4.95
CA GLY A 126 36.77 23.39 -5.19
C GLY A 126 36.05 22.64 -4.08
N LEU A 127 36.32 22.97 -2.82
CA LEU A 127 35.59 22.43 -1.66
C LEU A 127 34.11 22.80 -1.69
N ALA A 128 33.79 24.06 -1.99
CA ALA A 128 32.41 24.51 -2.12
C ALA A 128 31.66 23.73 -3.21
N ARG A 129 32.27 23.53 -4.39
CA ARG A 129 31.69 22.69 -5.46
C ARG A 129 31.46 21.26 -4.99
N ARG A 130 32.43 20.65 -4.31
CA ARG A 130 32.30 19.29 -3.76
C ARG A 130 31.20 19.20 -2.70
N TYR A 131 31.07 20.19 -1.83
CA TYR A 131 30.00 20.26 -0.84
C TYR A 131 28.61 20.34 -1.49
N TYR A 132 28.42 21.21 -2.49
CA TYR A 132 27.14 21.31 -3.20
C TYR A 132 26.83 20.05 -4.02
N ALA A 133 27.84 19.45 -4.68
CA ALA A 133 27.67 18.18 -5.37
C ALA A 133 27.33 17.03 -4.40
N TRP A 134 28.00 16.96 -3.25
CA TRP A 134 27.75 15.95 -2.23
C TRP A 134 26.37 16.09 -1.60
N SER A 135 25.96 17.32 -1.28
CA SER A 135 24.62 17.58 -0.73
C SER A 135 23.51 17.28 -1.74
N LEU A 136 23.71 17.55 -3.04
CA LEU A 136 22.81 17.11 -4.11
C LEU A 136 22.72 15.59 -4.17
N PHE A 137 23.85 14.89 -4.15
CA PHE A 137 23.90 13.43 -4.19
C PHE A 137 23.20 12.82 -2.98
N TYR A 138 23.47 13.33 -1.78
CA TYR A 138 22.82 12.88 -0.55
C TYR A 138 21.29 13.09 -0.60
N LEU A 139 20.84 14.22 -1.12
CA LEU A 139 19.41 14.51 -1.24
C LEU A 139 18.72 13.56 -2.23
N ARG A 140 19.36 13.27 -3.37
CA ARG A 140 18.86 12.29 -4.34
C ARG A 140 18.83 10.87 -3.77
N LEU A 141 19.89 10.47 -3.06
CA LEU A 141 19.96 9.16 -2.42
C LEU A 141 18.86 8.99 -1.37
N LYS A 142 18.60 10.05 -0.58
CA LYS A 142 17.50 10.07 0.38
C LYS A 142 16.14 9.96 -0.33
N LEU A 143 15.88 10.71 -1.39
CA LEU A 143 14.60 10.56 -2.11
C LEU A 143 14.44 9.15 -2.69
N ARG A 144 15.50 8.59 -3.28
CA ARG A 144 15.48 7.25 -3.87
C ARG A 144 15.25 6.15 -2.83
N SER A 145 15.83 6.28 -1.63
CA SER A 145 15.60 5.29 -0.57
C SER A 145 14.17 5.32 -0.04
N TRP A 146 13.58 6.51 0.13
CA TRP A 146 12.18 6.65 0.51
C TRP A 146 11.23 6.10 -0.55
N ASN A 147 11.54 6.32 -1.83
CA ASN A 147 10.79 5.74 -2.93
C ASN A 147 10.83 4.21 -2.90
N ALA A 148 12.03 3.65 -2.77
CA ALA A 148 12.23 2.20 -2.70
C ALA A 148 11.52 1.59 -1.48
N MET A 149 11.47 2.29 -0.35
CA MET A 149 10.71 1.87 0.83
C MET A 149 9.21 1.85 0.57
N ALA A 150 8.66 2.87 -0.11
CA ALA A 150 7.25 2.90 -0.47
C ALA A 150 6.87 1.72 -1.39
N ASP A 151 7.67 1.47 -2.43
CA ASP A 151 7.48 0.32 -3.32
C ASP A 151 7.56 -1.01 -2.54
N ALA A 152 8.58 -1.16 -1.68
CA ALA A 152 8.74 -2.35 -0.85
C ALA A 152 7.52 -2.57 0.06
N LEU A 153 6.94 -1.51 0.64
CA LEU A 153 5.72 -1.62 1.45
C LEU A 153 4.52 -2.11 0.64
N VAL A 154 4.36 -1.64 -0.60
CA VAL A 154 3.29 -2.11 -1.49
C VAL A 154 3.49 -3.59 -1.83
N TYR A 155 4.71 -4.01 -2.14
CA TYR A 155 5.01 -5.43 -2.39
C TYR A 155 4.79 -6.30 -1.15
N VAL A 156 5.21 -5.83 0.03
CA VAL A 156 4.97 -6.54 1.29
C VAL A 156 3.47 -6.67 1.57
N LEU A 157 2.69 -5.60 1.37
CA LEU A 157 1.24 -5.64 1.49
C LEU A 157 0.63 -6.67 0.53
N PHE A 158 1.06 -6.66 -0.73
CA PHE A 158 0.62 -7.62 -1.74
C PHE A 158 0.92 -9.07 -1.32
N ILE A 159 2.13 -9.34 -0.84
CA ILE A 159 2.52 -10.66 -0.33
C ILE A 159 1.62 -11.07 0.85
N VAL A 160 1.38 -10.16 1.80
CA VAL A 160 0.50 -10.43 2.96
C VAL A 160 -0.92 -10.77 2.50
N VAL A 161 -1.48 -10.01 1.55
CA VAL A 161 -2.81 -10.30 0.98
C VAL A 161 -2.84 -11.67 0.29
N CYS A 162 -1.81 -12.00 -0.49
CA CYS A 162 -1.69 -13.32 -1.12
C CYS A 162 -1.62 -14.45 -0.10
N VAL A 163 -0.87 -14.28 0.99
CA VAL A 163 -0.79 -15.25 2.08
C VAL A 163 -2.14 -15.39 2.78
N LEU A 164 -2.83 -14.29 3.07
CA LEU A 164 -4.18 -14.34 3.65
C LEU A 164 -5.17 -15.07 2.73
N LEU A 165 -5.13 -14.80 1.43
CA LEU A 165 -5.94 -15.53 0.46
C LEU A 165 -5.60 -17.01 0.43
N TYR A 166 -4.32 -17.36 0.50
CA TYR A 166 -3.86 -18.74 0.55
C TYR A 166 -4.35 -19.45 1.82
N GLU A 167 -4.30 -18.81 2.98
CA GLU A 167 -4.81 -19.37 4.24
C GLU A 167 -6.33 -19.54 4.20
N ILE A 168 -7.08 -18.59 3.63
CA ILE A 168 -8.53 -18.71 3.43
C ILE A 168 -8.81 -19.88 2.47
N TYR A 169 -8.12 -19.95 1.34
CA TYR A 169 -8.26 -21.05 0.39
C TYR A 169 -7.95 -22.39 1.05
N HIS A 170 -6.87 -22.48 1.82
CA HIS A 170 -6.44 -23.68 2.50
C HIS A 170 -7.45 -24.14 3.56
N THR A 171 -7.94 -23.21 4.38
CA THR A 171 -8.96 -23.52 5.40
C THR A 171 -10.31 -23.89 4.78
N CYS A 172 -10.71 -23.22 3.70
CA CYS A 172 -11.88 -23.60 2.91
C CYS A 172 -11.72 -25.00 2.29
N ARG A 173 -10.54 -25.30 1.72
CA ARG A 173 -10.23 -26.62 1.14
C ARG A 173 -10.34 -27.71 2.20
N ILE A 174 -9.72 -27.53 3.36
CA ILE A 174 -9.82 -28.46 4.49
C ILE A 174 -11.28 -28.60 4.96
N GLY A 175 -12.04 -27.50 4.97
CA GLY A 175 -13.47 -27.53 5.31
C GLY A 175 -14.30 -28.35 4.32
N VAL A 176 -14.02 -28.22 3.02
CA VAL A 176 -14.65 -29.00 1.95
C VAL A 176 -14.28 -30.47 2.05
N ASP A 177 -12.99 -30.80 2.18
CA ASP A 177 -12.52 -32.18 2.32
C ASP A 177 -13.18 -32.86 3.54
N ARG A 178 -13.28 -32.13 4.66
CA ARG A 178 -13.92 -32.63 5.88
C ARG A 178 -15.44 -32.76 5.76
N ALA A 179 -16.08 -31.93 4.95
CA ALA A 179 -17.50 -32.06 4.63
C ALA A 179 -17.74 -33.26 3.70
N GLU A 180 -16.88 -33.46 2.69
CA GLU A 180 -16.93 -34.60 1.78
C GLU A 180 -16.79 -35.93 2.55
N GLU A 181 -15.85 -36.02 3.50
CA GLU A 181 -15.71 -37.17 4.39
C GLU A 181 -17.00 -37.46 5.19
N ARG A 182 -17.67 -36.42 5.70
CA ARG A 182 -18.95 -36.58 6.42
C ARG A 182 -20.09 -37.02 5.52
N TYR A 183 -20.15 -36.52 4.28
CA TYR A 183 -21.17 -36.98 3.33
C TYR A 183 -20.92 -38.43 2.91
N ARG A 184 -19.66 -38.83 2.72
CA ARG A 184 -19.31 -40.23 2.44
C ARG A 184 -19.72 -41.15 3.58
N THR A 185 -19.49 -40.77 4.84
CA THR A 185 -19.90 -41.62 5.97
C THR A 185 -21.42 -41.68 6.16
N LEU A 186 -22.14 -40.58 5.92
CA LEU A 186 -23.60 -40.57 5.96
C LEU A 186 -24.25 -41.32 4.79
N ALA A 187 -23.55 -41.47 3.66
CA ALA A 187 -24.06 -42.21 2.50
C ALA A 187 -24.00 -43.74 2.68
N ILE A 188 -23.11 -44.25 3.54
CA ILE A 188 -22.95 -45.70 3.81
C ILE A 188 -24.28 -46.38 4.20
N PRO A 189 -25.04 -45.91 5.20
CA PRO A 189 -26.30 -46.56 5.58
C PRO A 189 -27.37 -46.46 4.48
N ILE A 190 -27.37 -45.39 3.70
CA ILE A 190 -28.34 -45.20 2.59
C ILE A 190 -28.09 -46.26 1.52
N VAL A 191 -26.84 -46.43 1.08
CA VAL A 191 -26.47 -47.47 0.11
C VAL A 191 -26.81 -48.86 0.65
N GLN A 192 -26.49 -49.15 1.91
CA GLN A 192 -26.82 -50.43 2.54
C GLN A 192 -28.33 -50.71 2.58
N THR A 193 -29.16 -49.68 2.79
CA THR A 193 -30.62 -49.85 2.76
C THR A 193 -31.16 -50.12 1.34
N PHE A 194 -30.57 -49.48 0.32
CA PHE A 194 -30.94 -49.75 -1.07
C PHE A 194 -30.52 -51.17 -1.49
N ASP A 195 -29.30 -51.59 -1.17
CA ASP A 195 -28.82 -52.95 -1.45
C ASP A 195 -29.69 -54.01 -0.75
N ALA A 196 -30.10 -53.76 0.49
CA ALA A 196 -30.99 -54.66 1.22
C ALA A 196 -32.40 -54.72 0.62
N LEU A 197 -32.93 -53.58 0.14
CA LEU A 197 -34.22 -53.52 -0.54
C LEU A 197 -34.19 -54.25 -1.89
N GLU A 198 -33.12 -54.09 -2.67
CA GLU A 198 -32.93 -54.80 -3.93
C GLU A 198 -32.83 -56.31 -3.72
N ALA A 199 -32.05 -56.77 -2.73
CA ALA A 199 -31.96 -58.18 -2.38
C ALA A 199 -33.32 -58.76 -1.93
N ALA A 200 -34.12 -58.00 -1.17
CA ALA A 200 -35.46 -58.40 -0.75
C ALA A 200 -36.44 -58.49 -1.94
N GLN A 201 -36.35 -57.55 -2.90
CA GLN A 201 -37.16 -57.61 -4.12
C GLN A 201 -36.78 -58.79 -5.01
N GLN A 202 -35.49 -59.08 -5.15
CA GLN A 202 -35.01 -60.25 -5.91
C GLN A 202 -35.52 -61.57 -5.32
N ARG A 203 -35.47 -61.71 -3.98
CA ARG A 203 -36.05 -62.88 -3.29
C ARG A 203 -37.56 -63.01 -3.51
N LYS A 204 -38.31 -61.90 -3.46
CA LYS A 204 -39.75 -61.92 -3.77
C LYS A 204 -40.03 -62.33 -5.23
N ARG A 205 -39.20 -61.91 -6.17
CA ARG A 205 -39.33 -62.31 -7.58
C ARG A 205 -38.98 -63.79 -7.79
N ALA A 206 -37.98 -64.31 -7.10
CA ALA A 206 -37.62 -65.72 -7.14
C ALA A 206 -38.74 -66.61 -6.58
N LEU A 207 -39.26 -66.28 -5.39
CA LEU A 207 -40.38 -67.01 -4.79
C LEU A 207 -41.64 -67.00 -5.68
N ARG A 208 -41.92 -65.88 -6.36
CA ARG A 208 -43.06 -65.82 -7.31
C ARG A 208 -42.87 -66.77 -8.49
N ARG A 209 -41.65 -66.87 -9.02
CA ARG A 209 -41.34 -67.82 -10.11
C ARG A 209 -41.48 -69.27 -9.66
N GLU A 210 -40.98 -69.60 -8.47
CA GLU A 210 -41.14 -70.95 -7.90
C GLU A 210 -42.63 -71.30 -7.70
N MET A 211 -43.44 -70.36 -7.21
CA MET A 211 -44.89 -70.57 -7.09
C MET A 211 -45.59 -70.73 -8.45
N GLU A 212 -45.19 -69.95 -9.46
CA GLU A 212 -45.70 -70.10 -10.83
C GLU A 212 -45.35 -71.48 -11.40
N ASP A 213 -44.12 -71.96 -11.18
CA ASP A 213 -43.68 -73.28 -11.60
C ASP A 213 -44.44 -74.41 -10.88
N ASP A 214 -44.72 -74.27 -9.59
CA ASP A 214 -45.52 -75.24 -8.82
C ASP A 214 -46.99 -75.27 -9.24
N ILE A 215 -47.57 -74.12 -9.62
CA ILE A 215 -48.93 -74.03 -10.18
C ILE A 215 -48.99 -74.72 -11.55
N VAL A 216 -47.96 -74.55 -12.39
CA VAL A 216 -47.90 -75.21 -13.71
C VAL A 216 -47.74 -76.73 -13.55
N ARG A 217 -46.96 -77.22 -12.57
CA ARG A 217 -46.80 -78.66 -12.32
C ARG A 217 -48.02 -79.35 -11.72
N SER A 218 -48.87 -78.62 -11.00
CA SER A 218 -50.06 -79.19 -10.34
C SER A 218 -51.30 -79.25 -11.24
N ARG A 219 -51.19 -78.77 -12.50
CA ARG A 219 -52.26 -78.74 -13.50
C ARG A 219 -52.03 -79.76 -14.60
#